data_AF-A0AAW6MAV5-F1
#
_entry.id   AF-A0AAW6MAV5-F1
#
_cell.length_a   1.000
_cell.length_b   1.000
_cell.length_c   1.000
_cell.angle_alpha   90.00
_cell.angle_beta   90.00
_cell.angle_gamma   90.00
#
_symmetry.space_group_name_H-M   'P 1'
#
loop_
_entity.id
_entity.type
_entity.pdbx_description
1 polymer ?
#
loop_
_entity_poly.entity_id
_entity_poly.type
_entity_poly.pdbx_seq_one_letter_code
_entity_poly.pdbx_strand_id
1 'polypeptide(L)'
;YKIYITMRFYDRTNEIAELQRKNKLSFNDHSRMTVVTGRRRIGKTSLIMRSIEDSPTVYLFVGRKNEATLCAEFIPVIAQSLETFVANEFRTFR
;
A
#
# COMPACT_ATOMS: atom_id res chain seq x y z
N TYR A 1 14.28 -18.51 23.47
CA TYR A 1 14.38 -18.95 22.07
C TYR A 1 13.36 -18.18 21.23
N LYS A 2 13.81 -17.29 20.35
CA LYS A 2 12.93 -16.52 19.45
C LYS A 2 12.85 -17.30 18.14
N ILE A 3 11.74 -17.97 17.88
CA ILE A 3 11.52 -18.69 16.62
C ILE A 3 11.25 -17.62 15.55
N TYR A 4 12.18 -17.44 14.62
CA TYR A 4 11.97 -16.63 13.42
C TYR A 4 11.31 -17.49 12.35
N ILE A 5 9.99 -17.42 12.25
CA ILE A 5 9.28 -17.99 11.11
C ILE A 5 9.52 -17.06 9.92
N THR A 6 10.40 -17.44 9.00
CA THR A 6 10.50 -16.78 7.70
C THR A 6 9.27 -17.21 6.87
N MET A 7 8.23 -16.38 6.86
CA MET A 7 7.10 -16.60 5.95
C MET A 7 7.59 -16.47 4.52
N ARG A 8 7.74 -17.61 3.83
CA ARG A 8 8.17 -17.63 2.43
C ARG A 8 7.01 -17.23 1.53
N PHE A 9 7.22 -16.19 0.72
CA PHE A 9 6.30 -15.80 -0.34
C PHE A 9 6.69 -16.55 -1.62
N TYR A 10 5.90 -17.56 -1.99
CA TYR A 10 6.24 -18.47 -3.08
C TYR A 10 5.68 -17.98 -4.42
N ASP A 11 6.42 -18.29 -5.49
CA ASP A 11 5.92 -18.35 -6.88
C ASP A 11 5.25 -17.06 -7.42
N ARG A 12 5.93 -15.92 -7.26
CA ARG A 12 5.46 -14.58 -7.73
C ARG A 12 6.60 -13.63 -8.11
N THR A 13 7.78 -14.17 -8.43
CA THR A 13 9.00 -13.37 -8.66
C THR A 13 8.83 -12.40 -9.81
N ASN A 14 8.19 -12.83 -10.90
CA ASN A 14 7.94 -12.00 -12.07
C ASN A 14 6.97 -10.86 -11.77
N GLU A 15 5.87 -11.14 -11.05
CA GLU A 15 4.91 -10.10 -10.68
C GLU A 15 5.51 -9.08 -9.71
N ILE A 16 6.34 -9.53 -8.75
CA ILE A 16 7.07 -8.64 -7.84
C ILE A 16 8.02 -7.73 -8.64
N ALA A 17 8.82 -8.32 -9.54
CA ALA A 17 9.77 -7.57 -10.35
C ALA A 17 9.06 -6.51 -11.22
N GLU A 18 7.91 -6.84 -11.82
CA GLU A 18 7.13 -5.89 -12.60
C GLU A 18 6.52 -4.76 -11.75
N LEU A 19 6.04 -5.06 -10.54
CA LEU A 19 5.53 -4.04 -9.62
C LEU A 19 6.65 -3.10 -9.16
N GLN A 20 7.82 -3.64 -8.82
CA GLN A 20 9.00 -2.86 -8.44
C GLN A 20 9.50 -1.99 -9.61
N ARG A 21 9.51 -2.53 -10.83
CA ARG A 21 9.86 -1.76 -12.04
C ARG A 21 8.92 -0.58 -12.25
N LYS A 22 7.61 -0.79 -12.12
CA LYS A 22 6.61 0.29 -12.23
C LYS A 22 6.77 1.34 -11.13
N ASN A 23 7.02 0.92 -9.90
CA ASN A 23 7.27 1.80 -8.77
C ASN A 23 8.53 2.67 -9.01
N LYS A 24 9.63 2.08 -9.49
CA LYS A 24 10.84 2.84 -9.85
C LYS A 24 10.57 3.86 -10.97
N LEU A 25 9.79 3.50 -11.98
CA LEU A 25 9.40 4.43 -13.05
C LEU A 25 8.51 5.56 -12.53
N SER A 26 7.63 5.32 -11.55
CA SER A 26 6.81 6.39 -10.99
C SER A 26 7.61 7.46 -10.24
N PHE A 27 8.76 7.09 -9.67
CA PHE A 27 9.64 8.05 -8.98
C PHE A 27 10.55 8.84 -9.92
N ASN A 28 10.96 8.26 -11.05
CA ASN A 28 12.01 8.84 -11.91
C ASN A 28 11.50 9.53 -13.18
N ASP A 29 10.25 9.28 -13.57
CA ASP A 29 9.73 9.67 -14.88
C ASP A 29 8.40 10.42 -14.77
N HIS A 30 7.29 9.69 -14.55
CA HIS A 30 5.95 10.28 -14.45
C HIS A 30 5.10 9.52 -13.44
N SER A 31 4.13 10.19 -12.82
CA SER A 31 3.12 9.57 -11.94
C SER A 31 2.39 8.41 -12.65
N ARG A 32 2.19 7.29 -11.95
CA ARG A 32 1.54 6.09 -12.51
C ARG A 32 0.47 5.53 -11.57
N MET A 33 -0.70 5.21 -12.11
CA MET A 33 -1.71 4.41 -11.41
C MET A 33 -1.59 2.94 -11.86
N THR A 34 -1.36 2.03 -10.91
CA THR A 34 -1.29 0.58 -11.18
C THR A 34 -2.46 -0.12 -10.53
N VAL A 35 -3.28 -0.80 -11.34
CA VAL A 35 -4.39 -1.62 -10.87
C VAL A 35 -4.00 -3.09 -10.93
N VAL A 36 -4.07 -3.79 -9.78
CA VAL A 36 -3.79 -5.23 -9.69
C VAL A 36 -5.11 -6.01 -9.64
N THR A 37 -5.34 -6.84 -10.65
CA THR A 37 -6.57 -7.65 -10.78
C THR A 37 -6.26 -9.14 -10.68
N GLY A 38 -7.31 -9.97 -10.52
CA GLY A 38 -7.17 -11.42 -10.43
C GLY A 38 -8.23 -12.09 -9.54
N ARG A 39 -8.25 -13.43 -9.53
CA ARG A 39 -9.25 -14.23 -8.81
C ARG A 39 -9.33 -13.93 -7.30
N ARG A 40 -10.47 -14.24 -6.70
CA ARG A 40 -10.68 -14.16 -5.24
C ARG A 40 -9.66 -15.08 -4.53
N ARG A 41 -9.07 -14.61 -3.42
CA ARG A 41 -8.11 -15.35 -2.57
C ARG A 41 -6.77 -15.73 -3.21
N ILE A 42 -6.34 -15.04 -4.27
CA ILE A 42 -5.04 -15.27 -4.93
C ILE A 42 -3.86 -14.51 -4.28
N GLY A 43 -4.09 -13.77 -3.18
CA GLY A 43 -3.00 -13.08 -2.45
C GLY A 43 -2.56 -11.72 -3.01
N LYS A 44 -3.43 -11.01 -3.75
CA LYS A 44 -3.11 -9.68 -4.35
C LYS A 44 -2.54 -8.67 -3.34
N THR A 45 -3.18 -8.51 -2.18
CA THR A 45 -2.71 -7.57 -1.15
C THR A 45 -1.32 -7.96 -0.65
N SER A 46 -1.11 -9.24 -0.36
CA SER A 46 0.20 -9.76 0.07
C SER A 46 1.28 -9.57 -1.00
N LEU A 47 0.93 -9.76 -2.29
CA LEU A 47 1.83 -9.50 -3.41
C LEU A 47 2.25 -8.02 -3.47
N ILE A 48 1.29 -7.09 -3.36
CA ILE A 48 1.58 -5.66 -3.37
C ILE A 48 2.47 -5.31 -2.18
N MET A 49 2.08 -5.71 -0.97
CA MET A 49 2.87 -5.44 0.25
C MET A 49 4.29 -5.96 0.15
N ARG A 50 4.48 -7.16 -0.41
CA ARG A 50 5.81 -7.74 -0.64
C ARG A 50 6.62 -6.94 -1.66
N SER A 51 5.98 -6.36 -2.68
CA SER A 51 6.68 -5.59 -3.71
C SER A 51 7.14 -4.21 -3.26
N ILE A 52 6.56 -3.67 -2.18
CA ILE A 52 6.82 -2.31 -1.65
C ILE A 52 7.44 -2.33 -0.26
N GLU A 53 7.84 -3.50 0.26
CA GLU A 53 8.25 -3.64 1.67
C GLU A 53 9.42 -2.75 2.09
N ASP A 54 10.33 -2.46 1.15
CA ASP A 54 11.49 -1.60 1.37
C ASP A 54 11.24 -0.13 0.96
N SER A 55 10.00 0.25 0.65
CA SER A 55 9.63 1.59 0.18
C SER A 55 8.65 2.26 1.15
N PRO A 56 8.92 3.50 1.60
CA PRO A 56 7.96 4.27 2.40
C PRO A 56 6.62 4.36 1.68
N THR A 57 5.60 3.68 2.22
CA THR A 57 4.30 3.54 1.55
C THR A 57 3.16 3.74 2.54
N VAL A 58 2.17 4.53 2.14
CA VAL A 58 0.90 4.68 2.85
C VAL A 58 -0.08 3.61 2.34
N TYR A 59 -0.57 2.76 3.24
CA TYR A 59 -1.63 1.79 2.93
C TYR A 59 -2.99 2.26 3.43
N LEU A 60 -3.87 2.67 2.53
CA LEU A 60 -5.22 3.12 2.86
C LEU A 60 -6.24 2.03 2.49
N PHE A 61 -6.92 1.48 3.51
CA PHE A 61 -8.02 0.55 3.28
C PHE A 61 -9.34 1.30 3.08
N VAL A 62 -9.92 1.20 1.88
CA VAL A 62 -11.18 1.87 1.54
C VAL A 62 -12.35 0.89 1.71
N GLY A 63 -13.14 1.07 2.76
CA GLY A 63 -14.39 0.35 2.99
C GLY A 63 -15.62 1.10 2.45
N ARG A 64 -16.79 0.46 2.51
CA ARG A 64 -18.08 1.14 2.29
C ARG A 64 -18.45 1.96 3.53
N LYS A 65 -17.89 3.17 3.62
CA LYS A 65 -18.10 4.13 4.70
C LYS A 65 -18.31 5.52 4.11
N ASN A 66 -18.87 6.45 4.89
CA ASN A 66 -18.93 7.84 4.45
C ASN A 66 -17.53 8.46 4.42
N GLU A 67 -17.39 9.54 3.67
CA GLU A 67 -16.11 10.21 3.42
C GLU A 67 -15.43 10.70 4.71
N ALA A 68 -16.18 11.33 5.61
CA ALA A 68 -15.66 11.84 6.88
C ALA A 68 -15.07 10.72 7.76
N THR A 69 -15.70 9.55 7.79
CA THR A 69 -15.18 8.37 8.50
C THR A 69 -13.89 7.85 7.85
N LEU A 70 -13.82 7.82 6.51
CA LEU A 70 -12.60 7.43 5.80
C LEU A 70 -11.45 8.41 6.07
N CYS A 71 -11.69 9.73 6.01
CA CYS A 71 -10.68 10.72 6.33
C CYS A 71 -10.16 10.57 7.76
N ALA A 72 -11.05 10.40 8.74
CA ALA A 72 -10.67 10.18 10.14
C ALA A 72 -9.81 8.91 10.34
N GLU A 73 -10.03 7.86 9.53
CA GLU A 73 -9.20 6.65 9.52
C GLU A 73 -7.87 6.84 8.79
N PHE A 74 -7.83 7.65 7.73
CA PHE A 74 -6.63 7.86 6.91
C PHE A 74 -5.62 8.79 7.57
N ILE A 75 -6.07 9.84 8.26
CA ILE A 75 -5.21 10.84 8.91
C ILE A 75 -4.14 10.20 9.81
N PRO A 76 -4.48 9.36 10.81
CA PRO A 76 -3.47 8.75 11.67
C PRO A 76 -2.55 7.78 10.91
N VAL A 77 -3.07 7.09 9.88
CA VAL A 77 -2.27 6.18 9.05
C VAL A 77 -1.23 6.96 8.25
N ILE A 78 -1.62 8.06 7.60
CA ILE A 78 -0.72 8.90 6.82
C ILE A 78 0.33 9.55 7.73
N ALA A 79 -0.11 10.12 8.86
CA ALA A 79 0.77 10.77 9.82
C ALA A 79 1.84 9.80 10.36
N GLN A 80 1.44 8.57 10.68
CA GLN A 80 2.35 7.53 11.14
C GLN A 80 3.28 7.02 10.03
N SER A 81 2.74 6.74 8.83
CA SER A 81 3.53 6.17 7.73
C SER A 81 4.57 7.14 7.15
N LEU A 82 4.31 8.46 7.24
CA LEU A 82 5.18 9.50 6.68
C LEU A 82 5.90 10.32 7.75
N GLU A 83 5.71 10.00 9.03
CA GLU A 83 6.27 10.73 10.18
C GLU A 83 6.02 12.25 10.09
N THR A 84 4.82 12.63 9.68
CA THR A 84 4.45 14.03 9.41
C THR A 84 3.13 14.42 10.06
N PHE A 85 2.94 15.71 10.27
CA PHE A 85 1.67 16.23 10.76
C PHE A 85 0.63 16.24 9.64
N VAL A 86 -0.57 15.72 9.94
CA VAL A 86 -1.74 15.77 9.07
C VAL A 86 -2.87 16.39 9.87
N ALA A 87 -3.47 17.47 9.36
CA ALA A 87 -4.54 18.18 10.06
C ALA A 87 -5.78 17.29 10.27
N ASN A 88 -6.41 17.40 11.44
CA ASN A 88 -7.60 16.62 11.78
C ASN A 88 -8.90 17.13 11.12
N GLU A 89 -8.78 18.15 10.28
CA GLU A 89 -9.89 18.90 9.70
C GLU A 89 -10.41 18.31 8.39
N PHE A 90 -9.64 17.41 7.77
CA PHE A 90 -10.05 16.76 6.54
C PHE A 90 -11.27 15.88 6.79
N ARG A 91 -12.38 16.25 6.16
CA ARG A 91 -13.65 15.49 6.17
C ARG A 91 -14.13 15.12 4.78
N THR A 92 -13.43 15.58 3.75
CA THR A 92 -13.72 15.34 2.34
C THR A 92 -12.44 15.07 1.54
N PHE A 93 -12.55 14.40 0.39
CA PHE A 93 -11.48 14.13 -0.58
C PHE A 93 -11.28 15.29 -1.59
N ARG A 94 -12.11 16.33 -1.50
CA ARG A 94 -12.03 17.53 -2.33
C ARG A 94 -11.09 18.57 -1.75
#